data_AF-A0A8B9L099-F1
#
_entry.id   AF-A0A8B9L099-F1
#
_cell.length_a   1.000
_cell.length_b   1.000
_cell.length_c   1.000
_cell.angle_alpha   90.00
_cell.angle_beta   90.00
_cell.angle_gamma   90.00
#
_symmetry.space_group_name_H-M   'P 1'
#
loop_
_entity.id
_entity.type
_entity.pdbx_description
1 polymer ?
#
loop_
_entity_poly.entity_id
_entity_poly.type
_entity_poly.pdbx_seq_one_letter_code
_entity_poly.pdbx_strand_id
1 'polypeptide(L)'
;MMQGPAMSLLKHLLLLPALLLLSIIPTESRVVTSITDCDNFFLGQTPPHIPGILEAGNILDQNRYKLICQTLHDTTTFVTLYDTRNRIPVFSAAKYRGSTPGRPKKLGWMIEPQLENLTDNSNMRTSNEKIIYDHQAGNQDYRYTSEFDRGHLFPSSYGHAVVEKNSTFTLTNIVPQRKKFNQGSWSKMEQCIRCILNEYCINNNKKIEGFVVIGAQPSNRNILNNRINIPSMLWSAFCCYSHSLNTWLASAHWGENVADGPTYLQTKTLAELHRNLGGQLKAFPRKECPLHTTVTHLYSELSPNCNCPPLTSTFPSPTTTATPSSTTSGPFTTTSDPPSTASSTFSTTSGFSTSDSPSTRADSFTTTSDQTTSGPFTTTAGFSSTTSGLSTTTSGLSRTTSSVTSDSSSTTSGLSIATSGLSSTTSGPFTTTAGPSRTTSGLSSTTSGPSQTTSGHFSTTSGPSRTTSSLSSTTSGPSQTTSGHFSTTSGPSRTTSSLSSTTSGPSQTTSGH
;
A
#
# COMPACT_ATOMS: atom_id res chain seq x y z
N MET A 1 54.09 48.05 25.05
CA MET A 1 53.76 47.78 23.63
C MET A 1 52.30 47.35 23.57
N MET A 2 51.54 47.77 22.56
CA MET A 2 50.11 47.39 22.43
C MET A 2 49.95 46.09 21.65
N GLN A 3 49.22 45.12 22.22
CA GLN A 3 48.65 44.00 21.48
C GLN A 3 47.13 44.23 21.42
N GLY A 4 46.65 44.66 20.25
CA GLY A 4 45.28 45.11 20.05
C GLY A 4 44.26 43.99 19.77
N PRO A 5 42.95 44.32 19.70
CA PRO A 5 41.85 43.34 19.56
C PRO A 5 41.80 42.60 18.21
N ALA A 6 42.68 42.91 17.27
CA ALA A 6 42.66 42.40 15.89
C ALA A 6 42.68 40.85 15.78
N MET A 7 43.36 40.14 16.70
CA MET A 7 43.41 38.67 16.68
C MET A 7 42.09 37.98 17.01
N SER A 8 41.14 38.66 17.67
CA SER A 8 39.82 38.07 17.97
C SER A 8 38.91 38.07 16.74
N LEU A 9 38.91 39.18 15.98
CA LEU A 9 38.17 39.32 14.72
C LEU A 9 38.67 38.33 13.66
N LEU A 10 39.99 38.12 13.55
CA LEU A 10 40.55 37.22 12.55
C LEU A 10 40.10 35.75 12.74
N LYS A 11 39.94 35.29 13.99
CA LYS A 11 39.40 33.94 14.27
C LYS A 11 37.93 33.80 13.85
N HIS A 12 37.12 34.84 13.99
CA HIS A 12 35.72 34.81 13.57
C HIS A 12 35.58 34.90 12.03
N LEU A 13 36.42 35.71 11.37
CA LEU A 13 36.46 35.79 9.90
C LEU A 13 36.88 34.47 9.23
N LEU A 14 37.65 33.62 9.91
CA LEU A 14 38.05 32.29 9.38
C LEU A 14 36.99 31.20 9.59
N LEU A 15 36.04 31.38 10.52
CA LEU A 15 34.98 30.40 10.79
C LEU A 15 33.80 30.52 9.81
N LEU A 16 33.47 31.72 9.33
CA LEU A 16 32.40 31.92 8.32
C LEU A 16 32.65 31.14 7.00
N PRO A 17 33.82 31.24 6.33
CA PRO A 17 34.07 30.50 5.10
C PRO A 17 34.15 28.97 5.35
N ALA A 18 34.61 28.54 6.53
CA ALA A 18 34.59 27.12 6.90
C ALA A 18 33.16 26.56 7.01
N LEU A 19 32.21 27.35 7.54
CA LEU A 19 30.80 26.96 7.57
C LEU A 19 30.16 26.95 6.17
N LEU A 20 30.50 27.91 5.31
CA LEU A 20 30.02 27.96 3.92
C LEU A 20 30.52 26.78 3.06
N LEU A 21 31.73 26.29 3.32
CA LEU A 21 32.28 25.11 2.65
C LEU A 21 31.60 23.79 3.06
N LEU A 22 31.01 23.71 4.26
CA LEU A 22 30.23 22.55 4.72
C LEU A 22 28.83 22.46 4.09
N SER A 23 28.33 23.55 3.49
CA SER A 23 27.03 23.57 2.79
C SER A 23 27.06 23.13 1.32
N ILE A 24 28.24 22.85 0.75
CA ILE A 24 28.35 22.27 -0.59
C ILE A 24 28.35 20.74 -0.46
N ILE A 25 27.15 20.16 -0.29
CA ILE A 25 26.95 18.75 -0.65
C ILE A 25 27.05 18.68 -2.18
N PRO A 26 28.01 17.95 -2.77
CA PRO A 26 27.98 17.68 -4.19
C PRO A 26 26.85 16.68 -4.46
N THR A 27 25.66 17.20 -4.81
CA THR A 27 24.58 16.38 -5.39
C THR A 27 25.00 15.95 -6.79
N GLU A 28 25.95 15.02 -6.86
CA GLU A 28 26.31 14.37 -8.11
C GLU A 28 25.11 13.58 -8.61
N SER A 29 24.45 14.12 -9.64
CA SER A 29 23.52 13.36 -10.45
C SER A 29 24.23 12.12 -10.99
N ARG A 30 23.60 10.95 -10.84
CA ARG A 30 24.03 9.66 -11.38
C ARG A 30 22.95 8.61 -11.11
N VAL A 31 23.26 7.35 -11.44
CA VAL A 31 22.66 6.20 -10.76
C VAL A 31 23.23 6.18 -9.34
N VAL A 32 22.39 6.50 -8.36
CA VAL A 32 22.80 6.70 -6.97
C VAL A 32 22.50 5.48 -6.10
N THR A 33 23.36 5.26 -5.10
CA THR A 33 23.23 4.17 -4.12
C THR A 33 22.43 4.59 -2.88
N SER A 34 22.29 5.89 -2.63
CA SER A 34 21.47 6.46 -1.56
C SER A 34 20.28 7.22 -2.13
N ILE A 35 19.18 7.25 -1.39
CA ILE A 35 17.98 8.01 -1.78
C ILE A 35 18.09 9.51 -1.47
N THR A 36 18.97 9.88 -0.52
CA THR A 36 19.28 11.28 -0.14
C THR A 36 19.66 12.14 -1.33
N ASP A 37 20.41 11.54 -2.26
CA ASP A 37 21.05 12.21 -3.38
C ASP A 37 20.00 12.75 -4.39
N CYS A 38 18.77 12.22 -4.34
CA CYS A 38 17.62 12.60 -5.16
C CYS A 38 16.36 12.92 -4.33
N ASP A 39 16.47 13.18 -3.02
CA ASP A 39 15.31 13.16 -2.12
C ASP A 39 14.32 14.33 -2.28
N ASN A 40 14.77 15.43 -2.90
CA ASN A 40 14.02 16.67 -3.13
C ASN A 40 12.71 16.50 -3.94
N PHE A 41 12.51 15.35 -4.57
CA PHE A 41 11.29 15.00 -5.32
C PHE A 41 10.23 14.29 -4.47
N PHE A 42 10.53 13.96 -3.22
CA PHE A 42 9.60 13.32 -2.27
C PHE A 42 9.05 14.31 -1.24
N LEU A 43 7.82 14.10 -0.79
CA LEU A 43 7.22 14.93 0.25
C LEU A 43 8.02 14.78 1.55
N GLY A 44 8.57 15.90 2.04
CA GLY A 44 9.40 15.91 3.25
C GLY A 44 10.59 14.95 3.15
N GLN A 45 11.19 14.83 1.96
CA GLN A 45 12.36 13.98 1.66
C GLN A 45 12.16 12.49 2.02
N THR A 46 10.90 12.05 2.15
CA THR A 46 10.54 10.70 2.59
C THR A 46 10.06 9.88 1.39
N PRO A 47 10.89 8.95 0.85
CA PRO A 47 10.54 8.20 -0.35
C PRO A 47 9.40 7.19 -0.13
N PRO A 48 8.77 6.67 -1.19
CA PRO A 48 7.81 5.57 -1.11
C PRO A 48 8.39 4.35 -0.39
N HIS A 49 7.57 3.66 0.40
CA HIS A 49 7.90 2.32 0.88
C HIS A 49 7.35 1.30 -0.13
N ILE A 50 8.23 0.54 -0.78
CA ILE A 50 7.90 -0.50 -1.76
C ILE A 50 8.43 -1.84 -1.20
N PRO A 51 7.56 -2.75 -0.69
CA PRO A 51 7.98 -3.98 -0.04
C PRO A 51 8.85 -4.86 -0.94
N GLY A 52 9.94 -5.41 -0.39
CA GLY A 52 10.92 -6.23 -1.10
C GLY A 52 11.80 -5.47 -2.11
N ILE A 53 11.70 -4.14 -2.19
CA ILE A 53 12.44 -3.32 -3.16
C ILE A 53 13.08 -2.09 -2.50
N LEU A 54 12.28 -1.24 -1.84
CA LEU A 54 12.69 0.03 -1.22
C LEU A 54 12.04 0.17 0.16
N GLU A 55 12.80 -0.14 1.21
CA GLU A 55 12.28 -0.18 2.59
C GLU A 55 13.06 0.76 3.51
N ALA A 56 12.33 1.68 4.16
CA ALA A 56 12.90 2.75 5.00
C ALA A 56 13.99 3.59 4.30
N GLY A 57 13.88 3.76 2.97
CA GLY A 57 14.86 4.47 2.13
C GLY A 57 15.97 3.58 1.56
N ASN A 58 16.08 2.32 1.98
CA ASN A 58 17.11 1.39 1.55
C ASN A 58 16.64 0.56 0.34
N ILE A 59 17.41 0.58 -0.74
CA ILE A 59 17.19 -0.29 -1.91
C ILE A 59 17.74 -1.68 -1.57
N LEU A 60 16.87 -2.70 -1.51
CA LEU A 60 17.23 -4.02 -0.96
C LEU A 60 18.07 -4.88 -1.92
N ASP A 61 17.93 -4.69 -3.23
CA ASP A 61 18.77 -5.30 -4.26
C ASP A 61 19.32 -4.19 -5.17
N GLN A 62 20.47 -3.62 -4.78
CA GLN A 62 21.17 -2.59 -5.54
C GLN A 62 21.82 -3.11 -6.82
N ASN A 63 21.89 -4.43 -7.04
CA ASN A 63 22.38 -4.96 -8.32
C ASN A 63 21.31 -4.77 -9.40
N ARG A 64 20.06 -5.10 -9.06
CA ARG A 64 18.91 -5.00 -9.97
C ARG A 64 18.25 -3.62 -9.99
N TYR A 65 17.99 -3.04 -8.82
CA TYR A 65 17.23 -1.80 -8.69
C TYR A 65 18.17 -0.61 -8.58
N LYS A 66 17.96 0.37 -9.47
CA LYS A 66 18.80 1.57 -9.59
C LYS A 66 17.95 2.81 -9.39
N LEU A 67 18.33 3.68 -8.46
CA LEU A 67 17.70 4.99 -8.32
C LEU A 67 18.41 5.99 -9.23
N ILE A 68 17.64 6.76 -9.98
CA ILE A 68 18.11 7.64 -11.05
C ILE A 68 17.61 9.04 -10.76
N CYS A 69 18.54 9.96 -10.45
CA CYS A 69 18.30 11.39 -10.60
C CYS A 69 18.18 11.69 -12.09
N GLN A 70 16.98 12.05 -12.56
CA GLN A 70 16.72 12.23 -13.99
C GLN A 70 17.21 13.62 -14.42
N THR A 71 18.40 13.67 -15.01
CA THR A 71 19.14 14.91 -15.28
C THR A 71 19.27 15.17 -16.77
N LEU A 72 18.93 16.39 -17.20
CA LEU A 72 19.05 16.86 -18.58
C LEU A 72 19.58 18.29 -18.59
N HIS A 73 20.66 18.54 -19.33
CA HIS A 73 21.41 19.81 -19.34
C HIS A 73 21.72 20.30 -17.91
N ASP A 74 22.33 19.40 -17.14
CA ASP A 74 22.74 19.55 -15.73
C ASP A 74 21.61 19.90 -14.75
N THR A 75 20.36 19.86 -15.23
CA THR A 75 19.15 20.10 -14.44
C THR A 75 18.51 18.77 -14.06
N THR A 76 18.54 18.41 -12.78
CA THR A 76 17.77 17.26 -12.27
C THR A 76 16.30 17.64 -12.11
N THR A 77 15.40 16.84 -12.69
CA THR A 77 14.01 17.23 -12.96
C THR A 77 12.96 16.38 -12.26
N PHE A 78 13.22 15.08 -12.13
CA PHE A 78 12.44 14.11 -11.35
C PHE A 78 13.35 12.95 -10.91
N VAL A 79 12.82 11.97 -10.19
CA VAL A 79 13.55 10.75 -9.79
C VAL A 79 12.80 9.50 -10.27
N THR A 80 13.54 8.46 -10.63
CA THR A 80 12.99 7.15 -11.02
C THR A 80 13.71 6.03 -10.28
N LEU A 81 12.98 5.07 -9.72
CA LEU A 81 13.52 3.78 -9.29
C LEU A 81 13.29 2.77 -10.41
N TYR A 82 14.36 2.25 -10.99
CA TYR A 82 14.35 1.45 -12.22
C TYR A 82 14.74 -0.01 -11.97
N ASP A 83 14.02 -0.94 -12.61
CA ASP A 83 14.29 -2.39 -12.54
C ASP A 83 15.06 -2.82 -13.78
N THR A 84 16.39 -2.96 -13.68
CA THR A 84 17.25 -3.31 -14.83
C THR A 84 16.96 -4.70 -15.41
N ARG A 85 16.35 -5.61 -14.64
CA ARG A 85 15.98 -6.96 -15.10
C ARG A 85 14.70 -6.96 -15.92
N ASN A 86 13.69 -6.18 -15.51
CA ASN A 86 12.45 -6.01 -16.28
C ASN A 86 12.56 -4.88 -17.34
N ARG A 87 13.59 -4.04 -17.24
CA ARG A 87 13.85 -2.85 -18.08
C ARG A 87 12.67 -1.87 -18.15
N ILE A 88 12.00 -1.71 -17.01
CA ILE A 88 10.95 -0.72 -16.79
C ILE A 88 11.12 -0.05 -15.41
N PRO A 89 10.61 1.17 -15.23
CA PRO A 89 10.54 1.79 -13.91
C PRO A 89 9.59 1.04 -12.95
N VAL A 90 10.00 0.93 -11.69
CA VAL A 90 9.14 0.56 -10.56
C VAL A 90 8.22 1.74 -10.22
N PHE A 91 8.82 2.92 -10.06
CA PHE A 91 8.12 4.19 -9.97
C PHE A 91 8.98 5.36 -10.49
N SER A 92 8.31 6.42 -10.94
CA SER A 92 8.86 7.78 -11.08
C SER A 92 8.15 8.70 -10.09
N ALA A 93 8.89 9.62 -9.46
CA ALA A 93 8.36 10.59 -8.51
C ALA A 93 8.88 12.00 -8.81
N ALA A 94 8.03 13.00 -8.58
CA ALA A 94 8.33 14.39 -8.92
C ALA A 94 7.66 15.38 -7.96
N LYS A 95 8.33 16.52 -7.77
CA LYS A 95 7.75 17.72 -7.16
C LYS A 95 7.11 18.58 -8.24
N TYR A 96 5.78 18.59 -8.29
CA TYR A 96 4.97 19.36 -9.22
C TYR A 96 5.01 20.85 -8.88
N ARG A 97 5.28 21.70 -9.89
CA ARG A 97 5.43 23.16 -9.77
C ARG A 97 4.49 23.94 -10.72
N GLY A 98 3.43 23.29 -11.19
CA GLY A 98 2.53 23.79 -12.24
C GLY A 98 2.85 23.22 -13.62
N SER A 99 1.89 23.27 -14.55
CA SER A 99 2.07 22.80 -15.93
C SER A 99 1.97 23.94 -16.94
N THR A 100 2.91 24.06 -17.89
CA THR A 100 2.71 24.92 -19.08
C THR A 100 2.03 24.16 -20.23
N PRO A 101 1.28 24.81 -21.14
CA PRO A 101 0.71 24.14 -22.31
C PRO A 101 1.76 23.58 -23.30
N GLY A 102 1.34 22.66 -24.17
CA GLY A 102 2.15 22.15 -25.29
C GLY A 102 3.11 20.99 -24.94
N ARG A 103 3.08 19.94 -25.78
CA ARG A 103 4.04 18.82 -25.77
C ARG A 103 5.31 19.22 -26.54
N PRO A 104 6.52 18.81 -26.10
CA PRO A 104 7.75 19.00 -26.87
C PRO A 104 7.64 18.43 -28.30
N LYS A 105 8.19 19.16 -29.27
CA LYS A 105 8.19 18.78 -30.70
C LYS A 105 9.56 18.27 -31.11
N LYS A 106 9.60 17.22 -31.94
CA LYS A 106 10.83 16.65 -32.56
C LYS A 106 11.93 16.19 -31.58
N LEU A 107 11.59 15.78 -30.36
CA LEU A 107 12.55 15.09 -29.48
C LEU A 107 12.78 13.64 -29.93
N GLY A 108 14.01 13.17 -29.80
CA GLY A 108 14.34 11.74 -29.79
C GLY A 108 14.10 11.14 -28.40
N TRP A 109 13.98 9.82 -28.33
CA TRP A 109 13.98 9.09 -27.07
C TRP A 109 15.39 9.02 -26.48
N MET A 110 15.51 9.17 -25.17
CA MET A 110 16.80 9.22 -24.47
C MET A 110 17.04 7.96 -23.63
N ILE A 111 18.27 7.76 -23.19
CA ILE A 111 18.74 6.71 -22.29
C ILE A 111 19.62 7.33 -21.21
N GLU A 112 19.78 6.60 -20.11
CA GLU A 112 20.68 6.91 -18.99
C GLU A 112 22.01 6.19 -19.24
N PRO A 113 23.04 6.84 -19.82
CA PRO A 113 24.28 6.15 -20.17
C PRO A 113 25.01 5.57 -18.95
N GLN A 114 24.82 6.18 -17.79
CA GLN A 114 25.32 5.76 -16.49
C GLN A 114 24.72 4.43 -15.97
N LEU A 115 23.72 3.85 -16.65
CA LEU A 115 23.28 2.45 -16.41
C LEU A 115 24.15 1.42 -17.13
N GLU A 116 24.81 1.76 -18.25
CA GLU A 116 25.70 0.83 -18.96
C GLU A 116 27.19 1.00 -18.60
N ASN A 117 27.60 2.24 -18.28
CA ASN A 117 28.92 2.53 -17.73
C ASN A 117 28.80 3.55 -16.61
N LEU A 118 29.11 3.14 -15.38
CA LEU A 118 29.02 3.98 -14.17
C LEU A 118 29.92 5.23 -14.20
N THR A 119 30.87 5.33 -15.13
CA THR A 119 31.75 6.50 -15.31
C THR A 119 31.38 7.37 -16.52
N ASP A 120 30.25 7.12 -17.18
CA ASP A 120 29.74 7.98 -18.26
C ASP A 120 29.03 9.22 -17.67
N ASN A 121 28.69 10.19 -18.52
CA ASN A 121 28.08 11.45 -18.10
C ASN A 121 26.71 11.22 -17.42
N SER A 122 26.38 12.01 -16.40
CA SER A 122 25.13 11.89 -15.64
C SER A 122 23.89 12.43 -16.35
N ASN A 123 24.05 13.13 -17.47
CA ASN A 123 22.95 13.58 -18.30
C ASN A 123 22.42 12.46 -19.19
N MET A 124 21.10 12.33 -19.22
CA MET A 124 20.41 11.53 -20.22
C MET A 124 20.75 11.99 -21.64
N ARG A 125 20.95 11.05 -22.56
CA ARG A 125 21.32 11.34 -23.96
C ARG A 125 20.50 10.55 -24.96
N THR A 126 20.39 11.04 -26.19
CA THR A 126 19.62 10.38 -27.27
C THR A 126 20.01 8.91 -27.43
N SER A 127 19.03 8.02 -27.40
CA SER A 127 19.19 6.59 -27.61
C SER A 127 19.70 6.31 -29.03
N ASN A 128 20.81 5.58 -29.15
CA ASN A 128 21.38 5.22 -30.43
C ASN A 128 20.55 4.10 -31.06
N GLU A 129 19.98 4.36 -32.23
CA GLU A 129 19.12 3.42 -32.96
C GLU A 129 19.79 2.10 -33.37
N LYS A 130 21.13 2.00 -33.27
CA LYS A 130 21.91 0.79 -33.59
C LYS A 130 22.34 -0.01 -32.36
N ILE A 131 22.15 0.51 -31.14
CA ILE A 131 22.61 -0.13 -29.90
C ILE A 131 21.44 -0.85 -29.22
N ILE A 132 21.71 -2.09 -28.79
CA ILE A 132 20.93 -2.79 -27.75
C ILE A 132 21.66 -2.52 -26.44
N TYR A 133 20.92 -2.07 -25.43
CA TYR A 133 21.44 -1.71 -24.12
C TYR A 133 21.21 -2.88 -23.15
N ASP A 134 22.16 -3.19 -22.27
CA ASP A 134 22.03 -4.39 -21.43
C ASP A 134 21.20 -4.13 -20.18
N HIS A 135 21.39 -2.98 -19.54
CA HIS A 135 20.81 -2.66 -18.24
C HIS A 135 19.51 -1.86 -18.33
N GLN A 136 19.16 -1.35 -19.52
CA GLN A 136 17.94 -0.56 -19.76
C GLN A 136 17.26 -0.82 -21.11
N ALA A 137 16.08 -0.24 -21.29
CA ALA A 137 15.36 -0.24 -22.55
C ALA A 137 15.97 0.74 -23.58
N GLY A 138 16.31 0.24 -24.77
CA GLY A 138 16.73 1.06 -25.91
C GLY A 138 15.58 1.42 -26.85
N ASN A 139 15.79 2.38 -27.77
CA ASN A 139 14.75 2.74 -28.75
C ASN A 139 14.36 1.57 -29.67
N GLN A 140 15.26 0.58 -29.85
CA GLN A 140 14.97 -0.66 -30.56
C GLN A 140 13.92 -1.54 -29.85
N ASP A 141 13.94 -1.61 -28.52
CA ASP A 141 13.05 -2.48 -27.74
C ASP A 141 11.56 -2.08 -27.90
N TYR A 142 11.29 -0.87 -28.36
CA TYR A 142 9.96 -0.32 -28.67
C TYR A 142 9.71 -0.14 -30.19
N ARG A 143 10.40 -0.89 -31.06
CA ARG A 143 10.10 -0.95 -32.51
C ARG A 143 9.01 -1.98 -32.82
N TYR A 144 8.40 -1.82 -34.00
CA TYR A 144 7.42 -2.72 -34.62
C TYR A 144 6.16 -3.07 -33.81
N THR A 145 5.88 -2.33 -32.73
CA THR A 145 4.65 -2.48 -31.92
C THR A 145 3.47 -1.71 -32.51
N SER A 146 2.42 -2.44 -32.91
CA SER A 146 1.12 -1.88 -33.31
C SER A 146 0.21 -1.60 -32.10
N GLU A 147 0.30 -2.38 -31.02
CA GLU A 147 -0.65 -2.37 -29.90
C GLU A 147 -0.24 -1.54 -28.68
N PHE A 148 1.04 -1.24 -28.53
CA PHE A 148 1.60 -0.47 -27.40
C PHE A 148 2.17 0.87 -27.84
N ASP A 149 1.98 1.88 -27.00
CA ASP A 149 2.74 3.12 -26.99
C ASP A 149 3.93 3.04 -26.02
N ARG A 150 4.83 4.01 -26.14
CA ARG A 150 5.81 4.38 -25.11
C ARG A 150 5.07 5.21 -24.04
N GLY A 151 4.36 4.53 -23.15
CA GLY A 151 3.62 5.13 -22.03
C GLY A 151 4.58 5.72 -21.00
N HIS A 152 4.34 6.94 -20.53
CA HIS A 152 5.20 7.59 -19.54
C HIS A 152 4.67 7.28 -18.14
N LEU A 153 5.57 7.15 -17.15
CA LEU A 153 5.15 7.23 -15.75
C LEU A 153 4.99 8.69 -15.35
N PHE A 154 6.07 9.48 -15.30
CA PHE A 154 5.96 10.93 -15.12
C PHE A 154 5.73 11.60 -16.49
N PRO A 155 4.57 12.23 -16.75
CA PRO A 155 4.20 12.63 -18.09
C PRO A 155 4.70 14.03 -18.46
N SER A 156 5.00 14.25 -19.75
CA SER A 156 5.45 15.55 -20.28
C SER A 156 4.43 16.69 -20.10
N SER A 157 3.20 16.36 -19.69
CA SER A 157 2.11 17.29 -19.38
C SER A 157 2.27 17.93 -18.00
N TYR A 158 3.11 17.37 -17.11
CA TYR A 158 3.28 17.83 -15.73
C TYR A 158 4.50 18.74 -15.52
N GLY A 159 5.33 18.94 -16.55
CA GLY A 159 6.47 19.85 -16.50
C GLY A 159 6.05 21.33 -16.59
N HIS A 160 6.64 22.16 -15.73
CA HIS A 160 6.54 23.61 -15.81
C HIS A 160 7.48 24.13 -16.91
N ALA A 161 8.78 23.79 -16.78
CA ALA A 161 9.84 24.23 -17.68
C ALA A 161 10.04 23.29 -18.88
N VAL A 162 10.63 23.81 -19.96
CA VAL A 162 10.94 23.01 -21.17
C VAL A 162 11.90 21.86 -20.86
N VAL A 163 12.91 22.07 -19.98
CA VAL A 163 13.84 21.00 -19.58
C VAL A 163 13.13 19.87 -18.82
N GLU A 164 12.24 20.20 -17.88
CA GLU A 164 11.40 19.21 -17.18
C GLU A 164 10.56 18.42 -18.19
N LYS A 165 9.87 19.07 -19.12
CA LYS A 165 9.08 18.39 -20.16
C LYS A 165 9.92 17.47 -21.04
N ASN A 166 11.09 17.95 -21.48
CA ASN A 166 11.97 17.20 -22.37
C ASN A 166 12.55 15.97 -21.67
N SER A 167 12.93 16.09 -20.40
CA SER A 167 13.51 15.00 -19.61
C SER A 167 12.60 13.76 -19.51
N THR A 168 11.28 13.94 -19.53
CA THR A 168 10.31 12.82 -19.45
C THR A 168 10.40 11.82 -20.61
N PHE A 169 11.15 12.14 -21.68
CA PHE A 169 11.38 11.29 -22.86
C PHE A 169 12.61 10.35 -22.72
N THR A 170 13.22 10.23 -21.54
CA THR A 170 14.14 9.12 -21.25
C THR A 170 13.40 7.80 -21.10
N LEU A 171 13.90 6.73 -21.71
CA LEU A 171 13.26 5.41 -21.74
C LEU A 171 13.23 4.72 -20.37
N THR A 172 14.01 5.19 -19.40
CA THR A 172 13.90 4.72 -18.01
C THR A 172 12.61 5.19 -17.31
N ASN A 173 11.93 6.21 -17.84
CA ASN A 173 10.61 6.68 -17.38
C ASN A 173 9.44 6.01 -18.15
N ILE A 174 9.72 5.07 -19.06
CA ILE A 174 8.76 4.57 -20.05
C ILE A 174 8.43 3.08 -19.83
N VAL A 175 7.17 2.72 -20.10
CA VAL A 175 6.68 1.33 -20.15
C VAL A 175 5.93 1.03 -21.46
N PRO A 176 5.82 -0.25 -21.87
CA PRO A 176 4.88 -0.67 -22.90
C PRO A 176 3.43 -0.54 -22.39
N GLN A 177 2.74 0.51 -22.81
CA GLN A 177 1.36 0.78 -22.39
C GLN A 177 0.39 0.58 -23.56
N ARG A 178 -0.72 -0.14 -23.35
CA ARG A 178 -1.73 -0.39 -24.40
C ARG A 178 -2.28 0.95 -24.91
N LYS A 179 -2.36 1.11 -26.25
CA LYS A 179 -2.70 2.40 -26.88
C LYS A 179 -4.03 3.00 -26.40
N LYS A 180 -5.10 2.19 -26.39
CA LYS A 180 -6.42 2.59 -25.88
C LYS A 180 -6.38 3.04 -24.41
N PHE A 181 -5.56 2.43 -23.56
CA PHE A 181 -5.41 2.80 -22.15
C PHE A 181 -4.62 4.11 -22.00
N ASN A 182 -3.43 4.19 -22.60
CA ASN A 182 -2.57 5.38 -22.63
C ASN A 182 -3.34 6.62 -23.12
N GLN A 183 -3.88 6.53 -24.34
CA GLN A 183 -4.54 7.66 -25.03
C GLN A 183 -5.96 7.94 -24.49
N GLY A 184 -6.58 6.97 -23.83
CA GLY A 184 -7.92 7.04 -23.26
C GLY A 184 -7.93 7.41 -21.78
N SER A 185 -8.25 6.44 -20.92
CA SER A 185 -8.54 6.69 -19.50
C SER A 185 -7.32 7.06 -18.66
N TRP A 186 -6.11 6.66 -19.07
CA TRP A 186 -4.87 7.14 -18.44
C TRP A 186 -4.64 8.64 -18.73
N SER A 187 -4.64 9.04 -20.00
CA SER A 187 -4.54 10.46 -20.40
C SER A 187 -5.63 11.35 -19.78
N LYS A 188 -6.86 10.84 -19.62
CA LYS A 188 -7.94 11.57 -18.91
C LYS A 188 -7.66 11.73 -17.41
N MET A 189 -7.17 10.68 -16.76
CA MET A 189 -6.72 10.75 -15.35
C MET A 189 -5.58 11.76 -15.20
N GLU A 190 -4.57 11.72 -16.07
CA GLU A 190 -3.47 12.70 -16.07
C GLU A 190 -3.99 14.13 -16.19
N GLN A 191 -4.90 14.40 -17.13
CA GLN A 191 -5.48 15.72 -17.37
C GLN A 191 -6.28 16.24 -16.16
N CYS A 192 -7.12 15.39 -15.57
CA CYS A 192 -7.93 15.73 -14.41
C CYS A 192 -7.07 16.05 -13.18
N ILE A 193 -6.08 15.19 -12.89
CA ILE A 193 -5.19 15.38 -11.74
C ILE A 193 -4.27 16.59 -11.94
N ARG A 194 -3.83 16.87 -13.17
CA ARG A 194 -3.09 18.10 -13.50
C ARG A 194 -3.89 19.37 -13.20
N CYS A 195 -5.22 19.36 -13.35
CA CYS A 195 -6.04 20.49 -12.94
C CYS A 195 -6.13 20.64 -11.43
N ILE A 196 -6.40 19.57 -10.67
CA ILE A 196 -6.36 19.58 -9.20
C ILE A 196 -5.01 20.13 -8.70
N LEU A 197 -3.91 19.67 -9.31
CA LEU A 197 -2.55 20.10 -9.00
C LEU A 197 -2.26 21.57 -9.36
N ASN A 198 -2.97 22.18 -10.32
CA ASN A 198 -2.82 23.60 -10.66
C ASN A 198 -3.73 24.51 -9.82
N GLU A 199 -4.98 24.09 -9.59
CA GLU A 199 -6.04 24.94 -9.03
C GLU A 199 -6.09 24.88 -7.49
N TYR A 200 -5.80 23.72 -6.88
CA TYR A 200 -5.94 23.52 -5.44
C TYR A 200 -4.62 23.28 -4.69
N CYS A 201 -3.60 22.70 -5.31
CA CYS A 201 -2.29 22.45 -4.69
C CYS A 201 -1.41 23.70 -4.63
N ILE A 202 -1.91 24.74 -3.99
CA ILE A 202 -1.24 26.02 -3.77
C ILE A 202 -0.81 26.09 -2.30
N ASN A 203 0.49 26.24 -2.04
CA ASN A 203 1.02 26.29 -0.68
C ASN A 203 0.82 27.67 0.00
N ASN A 204 1.17 27.77 1.28
CA ASN A 204 1.07 29.02 2.06
C ASN A 204 1.86 30.20 1.46
N ASN A 205 2.90 29.93 0.66
CA ASN A 205 3.68 30.94 -0.05
C ASN A 205 3.06 31.33 -1.41
N LYS A 206 1.79 30.97 -1.65
CA LYS A 206 1.01 31.19 -2.89
C LYS A 206 1.66 30.59 -4.15
N LYS A 207 2.48 29.55 -4.01
CA LYS A 207 3.11 28.82 -5.12
C LYS A 207 2.44 27.48 -5.34
N ILE A 208 2.30 27.06 -6.59
CA ILE A 208 1.87 25.69 -6.92
C ILE A 208 2.94 24.72 -6.43
N GLU A 209 2.54 23.77 -5.58
CA GLU A 209 3.42 22.78 -4.96
C GLU A 209 2.64 21.50 -4.63
N GLY A 210 2.98 20.43 -5.34
CA GLY A 210 2.48 19.08 -5.04
C GLY A 210 3.56 18.04 -5.23
N PHE A 211 3.31 16.83 -4.76
CA PHE A 211 4.20 15.69 -4.93
C PHE A 211 3.41 14.56 -5.60
N VAL A 212 4.01 13.92 -6.60
CA VAL A 212 3.37 12.87 -7.40
C VAL A 212 4.29 11.66 -7.45
N VAL A 213 3.72 10.47 -7.26
CA VAL A 213 4.41 9.18 -7.38
C VAL A 213 3.57 8.31 -8.32
N ILE A 214 4.17 7.85 -9.41
CA ILE A 214 3.51 7.06 -10.45
C ILE A 214 4.34 5.80 -10.66
N GLY A 215 3.72 4.63 -10.75
CA GLY A 215 4.42 3.35 -10.81
C GLY A 215 3.76 2.31 -11.69
N ALA A 216 4.51 1.24 -11.96
CA ALA A 216 4.08 0.14 -12.81
C ALA A 216 4.33 -1.19 -12.09
N GLN A 217 3.32 -2.06 -12.08
CA GLN A 217 3.46 -3.44 -11.58
C GLN A 217 3.90 -4.34 -12.74
N PRO A 218 5.09 -4.97 -12.68
CA PRO A 218 5.54 -5.88 -13.72
C PRO A 218 4.60 -7.09 -13.81
N SER A 219 4.35 -7.56 -15.03
CA SER A 219 3.57 -8.78 -15.24
C SER A 219 4.43 -10.04 -15.12
N ASN A 220 3.77 -11.18 -14.89
CA ASN A 220 4.39 -12.49 -14.96
C ASN A 220 4.60 -12.89 -16.43
N ARG A 221 5.84 -12.75 -16.92
CA ARG A 221 6.35 -13.25 -18.21
C ARG A 221 5.75 -12.63 -19.50
N ASN A 222 4.98 -11.55 -19.45
CA ASN A 222 4.60 -10.82 -20.67
C ASN A 222 5.73 -9.82 -21.03
N ILE A 223 6.47 -10.10 -22.10
CA ILE A 223 7.69 -9.38 -22.47
C ILE A 223 7.56 -8.86 -23.92
N LEU A 224 7.65 -7.55 -24.13
CA LEU A 224 7.71 -6.96 -25.47
C LEU A 224 9.10 -7.20 -26.07
N ASN A 225 9.13 -7.64 -27.33
CA ASN A 225 10.35 -7.86 -28.13
C ASN A 225 11.42 -8.73 -27.43
N ASN A 226 11.01 -9.66 -26.56
CA ASN A 226 11.86 -10.51 -25.72
C ASN A 226 12.85 -9.76 -24.79
N ARG A 227 12.58 -8.46 -24.53
CA ARG A 227 13.56 -7.54 -23.94
C ARG A 227 13.07 -6.74 -22.74
N ILE A 228 11.82 -6.28 -22.76
CA ILE A 228 11.26 -5.36 -21.75
C ILE A 228 9.90 -5.85 -21.24
N ASN A 229 9.64 -5.76 -19.93
CA ASN A 229 8.39 -6.24 -19.33
C ASN A 229 7.21 -5.34 -19.74
N ILE A 230 6.10 -5.95 -20.14
CA ILE A 230 4.81 -5.28 -20.29
C ILE A 230 4.15 -5.31 -18.89
N PRO A 231 4.03 -4.19 -18.17
CA PRO A 231 3.42 -4.20 -16.85
C PRO A 231 1.95 -4.62 -16.92
N SER A 232 1.43 -5.28 -15.88
CA SER A 232 0.02 -5.68 -15.81
C SER A 232 -0.90 -4.52 -15.42
N MET A 233 -0.39 -3.53 -14.69
CA MET A 233 -1.17 -2.43 -14.12
C MET A 233 -0.27 -1.22 -13.91
N LEU A 234 -0.79 -0.02 -14.19
CA LEU A 234 -0.15 1.26 -13.85
C LEU A 234 -0.97 1.98 -12.77
N TRP A 235 -0.28 2.63 -11.84
CA TRP A 235 -0.86 3.39 -10.74
C TRP A 235 -0.26 4.78 -10.60
N SER A 236 -1.04 5.72 -10.09
CA SER A 236 -0.67 7.10 -9.83
C SER A 236 -1.17 7.50 -8.45
N ALA A 237 -0.41 8.30 -7.72
CA ALA A 237 -0.81 8.91 -6.46
C ALA A 237 -0.23 10.32 -6.37
N PHE A 238 -0.99 11.27 -5.83
CA PHE A 238 -0.49 12.59 -5.51
C PHE A 238 -0.83 12.99 -4.07
N CYS A 239 -0.05 13.92 -3.53
CA CYS A 239 -0.28 14.54 -2.23
C CYS A 239 0.22 16.00 -2.26
N CYS A 240 -0.55 16.92 -1.71
CA CYS A 240 -0.22 18.35 -1.65
C CYS A 240 -0.91 19.06 -0.48
N TYR A 241 -0.43 20.25 -0.12
CA TYR A 241 -1.17 21.16 0.75
C TYR A 241 -2.00 22.13 -0.09
N SER A 242 -3.25 22.36 0.32
CA SER A 242 -4.15 23.34 -0.27
C SER A 242 -4.38 24.48 0.72
N HIS A 243 -3.83 25.65 0.41
CA HIS A 243 -4.01 26.85 1.22
C HIS A 243 -5.44 27.43 1.14
N SER A 244 -6.11 27.29 -0.01
CA SER A 244 -7.51 27.74 -0.18
C SER A 244 -8.49 26.91 0.65
N LEU A 245 -8.24 25.60 0.78
CA LEU A 245 -9.06 24.69 1.60
C LEU A 245 -8.49 24.46 3.01
N ASN A 246 -7.36 25.11 3.35
CA ASN A 246 -6.62 24.96 4.60
C ASN A 246 -6.40 23.50 5.05
N THR A 247 -6.09 22.60 4.11
CA THR A 247 -6.00 21.16 4.34
C THR A 247 -5.03 20.47 3.38
N TRP A 248 -4.61 19.25 3.73
CA TRP A 248 -3.89 18.38 2.80
C TRP A 248 -4.87 17.63 1.89
N LEU A 249 -4.51 17.53 0.61
CA LEU A 249 -5.23 16.77 -0.41
C LEU A 249 -4.36 15.62 -0.87
N ALA A 250 -4.96 14.44 -1.03
CA ALA A 250 -4.36 13.31 -1.71
C ALA A 250 -5.44 12.49 -2.44
N SER A 251 -5.04 11.75 -3.46
CA SER A 251 -5.80 10.66 -4.07
C SER A 251 -4.87 9.76 -4.87
N ALA A 252 -5.38 8.58 -5.21
CA ALA A 252 -4.73 7.61 -6.08
C ALA A 252 -5.66 7.17 -7.23
N HIS A 253 -5.05 6.61 -8.25
CA HIS A 253 -5.68 5.97 -9.40
C HIS A 253 -4.89 4.72 -9.76
N TRP A 254 -5.55 3.70 -10.29
CA TRP A 254 -4.87 2.60 -10.96
C TRP A 254 -5.73 2.02 -12.08
N GLY A 255 -5.08 1.36 -13.03
CA GLY A 255 -5.75 0.69 -14.15
C GLY A 255 -4.91 -0.44 -14.72
N GLU A 256 -5.57 -1.54 -15.07
CA GLU A 256 -4.94 -2.64 -15.79
C GLU A 256 -4.46 -2.18 -17.17
N ASN A 257 -3.31 -2.70 -17.60
CA ASN A 257 -2.68 -2.34 -18.88
C ASN A 257 -3.31 -3.14 -20.03
N VAL A 258 -4.62 -2.99 -20.20
CA VAL A 258 -5.45 -3.70 -21.17
C VAL A 258 -5.91 -2.77 -22.29
N ALA A 259 -6.37 -3.34 -23.40
CA ALA A 259 -6.91 -2.54 -24.50
C ALA A 259 -8.29 -1.96 -24.13
N ASP A 260 -9.15 -2.77 -23.51
CA ASP A 260 -10.54 -2.42 -23.26
C ASP A 260 -10.79 -2.28 -21.75
N GLY A 261 -11.31 -1.13 -21.35
CA GLY A 261 -11.44 -0.71 -19.95
C GLY A 261 -12.34 0.52 -19.81
N PRO A 262 -12.54 1.04 -18.58
CA PRO A 262 -13.49 2.13 -18.34
C PRO A 262 -13.02 3.44 -18.96
N THR A 263 -13.98 4.27 -19.41
CA THR A 263 -13.73 5.59 -20.04
C THR A 263 -12.97 6.57 -19.15
N TYR A 264 -13.05 6.39 -17.83
CA TYR A 264 -12.33 7.12 -16.79
C TYR A 264 -11.82 6.12 -15.75
N LEU A 265 -10.63 6.34 -15.20
CA LEU A 265 -10.19 5.61 -14.01
C LEU A 265 -10.95 6.12 -12.78
N GLN A 266 -11.34 5.22 -11.88
CA GLN A 266 -11.95 5.60 -10.62
C GLN A 266 -10.92 6.31 -9.74
N THR A 267 -11.29 7.44 -9.14
CA THR A 267 -10.50 8.10 -8.10
C THR A 267 -10.62 7.34 -6.79
N LYS A 268 -9.49 7.05 -6.16
CA LYS A 268 -9.35 6.19 -4.99
C LYS A 268 -8.61 6.89 -3.86
N THR A 269 -8.83 6.41 -2.64
CA THR A 269 -8.06 6.81 -1.46
C THR A 269 -6.64 6.21 -1.50
N LEU A 270 -5.67 6.81 -0.79
CA LEU A 270 -4.34 6.21 -0.68
C LEU A 270 -4.39 4.83 0.01
N ALA A 271 -5.24 4.65 1.02
CA ALA A 271 -5.43 3.36 1.70
C ALA A 271 -5.97 2.26 0.77
N GLU A 272 -6.84 2.60 -0.18
CA GLU A 272 -7.28 1.66 -1.22
C GLU A 272 -6.13 1.24 -2.15
N LEU A 273 -5.29 2.18 -2.60
CA LEU A 273 -4.11 1.87 -3.40
C LEU A 273 -3.13 0.98 -2.62
N HIS A 274 -2.81 1.37 -1.38
CA HIS A 274 -1.90 0.62 -0.51
C HIS A 274 -2.40 -0.81 -0.31
N ARG A 275 -3.71 -1.00 -0.04
CA ARG A 275 -4.35 -2.33 0.07
C ARG A 275 -4.29 -3.12 -1.23
N ASN A 276 -4.56 -2.49 -2.38
CA ASN A 276 -4.50 -3.12 -3.69
C ASN A 276 -3.07 -3.60 -4.04
N LEU A 277 -2.04 -2.88 -3.59
CA LEU A 277 -0.62 -3.21 -3.80
C LEU A 277 0.01 -3.93 -2.60
N GLY A 278 -0.72 -4.88 -2.01
CA GLY A 278 -0.20 -5.80 -0.99
C GLY A 278 -0.21 -5.28 0.45
N GLY A 279 -0.91 -4.18 0.73
CA GLY A 279 -1.15 -3.63 2.07
C GLY A 279 0.04 -2.91 2.73
N GLN A 280 1.26 -3.34 2.43
CA GLN A 280 2.49 -2.79 3.01
C GLN A 280 3.05 -1.58 2.22
N LEU A 281 2.76 -1.48 0.92
CA LEU A 281 3.18 -0.35 0.08
C LEU A 281 2.63 0.98 0.61
N LYS A 282 3.46 2.02 0.63
CA LYS A 282 3.07 3.39 0.96
C LYS A 282 3.64 4.36 -0.06
N ALA A 283 2.79 4.91 -0.93
CA ALA A 283 3.19 5.91 -1.92
C ALA A 283 3.72 7.19 -1.25
N PHE A 284 3.08 7.59 -0.14
CA PHE A 284 3.55 8.63 0.76
C PHE A 284 3.55 8.09 2.20
N PRO A 285 4.72 7.82 2.84
CA PRO A 285 4.77 7.39 4.23
C PRO A 285 4.52 8.52 5.25
N ARG A 286 4.54 9.79 4.80
CA ARG A 286 4.24 10.99 5.57
C ARG A 286 2.79 11.01 6.06
N LYS A 287 2.59 11.40 7.32
CA LYS A 287 1.26 11.43 7.97
C LYS A 287 0.35 12.55 7.46
N GLU A 288 0.93 13.54 6.82
CA GLU A 288 0.25 14.69 6.23
C GLU A 288 -0.72 14.30 5.10
N CYS A 289 -0.41 13.25 4.33
CA CYS A 289 -1.24 12.82 3.22
C CYS A 289 -2.47 12.04 3.72
N PRO A 290 -3.71 12.52 3.50
CA PRO A 290 -4.89 11.87 4.04
C PRO A 290 -5.10 10.49 3.39
N LEU A 291 -5.13 9.45 4.22
CA LEU A 291 -5.20 8.07 3.73
C LEU A 291 -6.59 7.65 3.25
N HIS A 292 -7.65 8.33 3.69
CA HIS A 292 -9.04 7.88 3.57
C HIS A 292 -10.00 8.88 2.89
N THR A 293 -9.47 9.96 2.30
CA THR A 293 -10.27 10.94 1.54
C THR A 293 -9.89 10.93 0.05
N THR A 294 -10.71 11.58 -0.77
CA THR A 294 -10.45 11.81 -2.20
C THR A 294 -10.81 13.24 -2.60
N VAL A 295 -10.24 13.71 -3.70
CA VAL A 295 -10.56 15.03 -4.29
C VAL A 295 -11.78 15.03 -5.21
N THR A 296 -12.60 13.98 -5.21
CA THR A 296 -13.77 13.86 -6.11
C THR A 296 -14.80 14.96 -5.88
N HIS A 297 -14.89 15.50 -4.66
CA HIS A 297 -15.77 16.62 -4.31
C HIS A 297 -15.43 17.92 -5.06
N LEU A 298 -14.18 18.08 -5.53
CA LEU A 298 -13.72 19.26 -6.28
C LEU A 298 -14.03 19.16 -7.79
N TYR A 299 -14.46 18.00 -8.30
CA TYR A 299 -14.59 17.78 -9.75
C TYR A 299 -15.69 18.61 -10.43
N SER A 300 -16.66 19.13 -9.67
CA SER A 300 -17.67 20.07 -10.14
C SER A 300 -17.21 21.53 -10.16
N GLU A 301 -16.11 21.86 -9.48
CA GLU A 301 -15.58 23.22 -9.36
C GLU A 301 -14.43 23.50 -10.34
N LEU A 302 -13.78 22.44 -10.85
CA LEU A 302 -12.65 22.51 -11.80
C LEU A 302 -13.01 23.18 -13.14
N SER A 303 -11.98 23.76 -13.79
CA SER A 303 -12.08 24.28 -15.16
C SER A 303 -12.74 23.28 -16.14
N PRO A 304 -13.67 23.71 -17.03
CA PRO A 304 -14.42 22.80 -17.93
C PRO A 304 -13.57 21.95 -18.90
N ASN A 305 -12.29 22.28 -19.09
CA ASN A 305 -11.36 21.57 -19.97
C ASN A 305 -10.60 20.42 -19.27
N CYS A 306 -10.88 20.14 -17.99
CA CYS A 306 -10.09 19.22 -17.18
C CYS A 306 -10.36 17.73 -17.42
N ASN A 307 -11.40 17.35 -18.16
CA ASN A 307 -11.71 15.96 -18.52
C ASN A 307 -11.75 15.00 -17.30
N CYS A 308 -12.30 15.46 -16.18
CA CYS A 308 -12.52 14.62 -14.99
C CYS A 308 -13.71 13.65 -15.17
N PRO A 309 -13.80 12.59 -14.34
CA PRO A 309 -14.99 11.76 -14.28
C PRO A 309 -16.21 12.60 -13.84
N PRO A 310 -17.40 12.45 -14.47
CA PRO A 310 -18.60 13.13 -13.99
C PRO A 310 -18.98 12.65 -12.60
N LEU A 311 -19.55 13.55 -11.77
CA LEU A 311 -20.11 13.18 -10.47
C LEU A 311 -21.26 12.18 -10.68
N THR A 312 -21.05 10.96 -10.21
CA THR A 312 -22.08 9.91 -10.23
C THR A 312 -23.08 10.16 -9.11
N SER A 313 -24.25 10.70 -9.47
CA SER A 313 -25.39 10.83 -8.56
C SER A 313 -25.92 9.43 -8.23
N THR A 314 -25.34 8.80 -7.22
CA THR A 314 -25.68 7.41 -6.83
C THR A 314 -25.46 7.15 -5.34
N PHE A 315 -25.96 8.05 -4.50
CA PHE A 315 -26.55 7.65 -3.23
C PHE A 315 -28.06 7.97 -3.30
N PRO A 316 -28.97 6.97 -3.20
CA PRO A 316 -30.33 7.29 -2.81
C PRO A 316 -30.26 7.83 -1.38
N SER A 317 -30.68 9.08 -1.18
CA SER A 317 -30.87 9.62 0.17
C SER A 317 -31.81 8.68 0.95
N PRO A 318 -31.55 8.40 2.24
CA PRO A 318 -32.51 7.68 3.06
C PRO A 318 -33.81 8.49 3.05
N THR A 319 -34.85 7.94 2.41
CA THR A 319 -36.11 8.64 2.20
C THR A 319 -36.88 8.60 3.51
N THR A 320 -36.61 9.59 4.37
CA THR A 320 -37.46 9.90 5.52
C THR A 320 -38.80 10.40 5.00
N THR A 321 -39.71 9.47 4.73
CA THR A 321 -41.13 9.73 4.48
C THR A 321 -41.74 10.31 5.74
N ALA A 322 -41.61 11.61 5.92
CA ALA A 322 -42.20 12.35 7.02
C ALA A 322 -43.72 12.43 6.83
N THR A 323 -44.45 11.49 7.42
CA THR A 323 -45.92 11.54 7.48
C THR A 323 -46.34 12.77 8.29
N PRO A 324 -47.16 13.69 7.73
CA PRO A 324 -47.55 14.91 8.42
C PRO A 324 -48.52 14.58 9.57
N SER A 325 -48.01 14.53 10.80
CA SER A 325 -48.82 14.35 12.01
C SER A 325 -49.31 15.70 12.51
N SER A 326 -50.62 15.93 12.49
CA SER A 326 -51.24 17.17 12.95
C SER A 326 -51.17 17.31 14.47
N THR A 327 -50.59 18.40 14.95
CA THR A 327 -50.58 18.72 16.38
C THR A 327 -51.99 18.97 16.90
N THR A 328 -52.39 18.26 17.95
CA THR A 328 -53.53 18.64 18.81
C THR A 328 -53.14 18.30 20.25
N SER A 329 -53.44 19.20 21.17
CA SER A 329 -52.86 19.22 22.52
C SER A 329 -53.66 18.41 23.54
N GLY A 330 -52.93 17.65 24.37
CA GLY A 330 -53.43 16.98 25.57
C GLY A 330 -52.27 16.70 26.54
N PRO A 331 -52.37 17.05 27.84
CA PRO A 331 -51.30 16.82 28.83
C PRO A 331 -51.45 15.47 29.56
N PHE A 332 -50.70 15.30 30.67
CA PHE A 332 -50.67 14.14 31.59
C PHE A 332 -49.86 12.91 31.08
N THR A 333 -49.06 12.18 31.87
CA THR A 333 -48.40 12.48 33.18
C THR A 333 -47.12 11.63 33.32
N THR A 334 -46.27 11.93 34.30
CA THR A 334 -45.05 11.17 34.62
C THR A 334 -45.32 9.84 35.33
N THR A 335 -44.53 8.80 35.02
CA THR A 335 -44.19 7.70 35.95
C THR A 335 -42.88 7.04 35.52
N SER A 336 -42.23 6.30 36.42
CA SER A 336 -40.83 5.86 36.33
C SER A 336 -40.65 4.33 36.36
N ASP A 337 -39.37 3.91 36.35
CA ASP A 337 -38.84 2.64 36.86
C ASP A 337 -38.88 1.38 35.95
N PRO A 338 -37.87 0.46 36.08
CA PRO A 338 -37.06 0.17 34.89
C PRO A 338 -36.81 -1.35 34.62
N PRO A 339 -35.60 -1.90 34.34
CA PRO A 339 -35.49 -3.03 33.39
C PRO A 339 -35.57 -4.42 34.05
N SER A 340 -35.96 -5.44 33.26
CA SER A 340 -35.69 -6.84 33.62
C SER A 340 -35.38 -7.72 32.39
N THR A 341 -34.75 -8.86 32.68
CA THR A 341 -33.95 -9.67 31.76
C THR A 341 -34.71 -10.89 31.21
N ALA A 342 -34.11 -11.50 30.17
CA ALA A 342 -34.10 -12.94 29.87
C ALA A 342 -35.10 -13.54 28.86
N SER A 343 -34.49 -14.21 27.88
CA SER A 343 -34.83 -15.55 27.35
C SER A 343 -36.27 -15.90 26.99
N SER A 344 -36.50 -16.14 25.69
CA SER A 344 -37.58 -17.01 25.19
C SER A 344 -37.01 -18.30 24.61
N THR A 345 -37.69 -19.42 24.86
CA THR A 345 -37.49 -20.71 24.18
C THR A 345 -38.81 -21.10 23.50
N PHE A 346 -38.73 -21.97 22.50
CA PHE A 346 -39.85 -22.30 21.59
C PHE A 346 -41.15 -22.76 22.26
N SER A 347 -42.26 -22.45 21.61
CA SER A 347 -43.45 -23.32 21.53
C SER A 347 -44.21 -23.03 20.23
N THR A 348 -44.81 -24.07 19.64
CA THR A 348 -45.54 -24.02 18.37
C THR A 348 -46.95 -24.57 18.52
N THR A 349 -47.93 -23.99 17.82
CA THR A 349 -49.21 -24.65 17.48
C THR A 349 -49.82 -23.99 16.24
N SER A 350 -50.85 -24.62 15.63
CA SER A 350 -51.16 -24.47 14.19
C SER A 350 -52.66 -24.49 13.85
N GLY A 351 -53.05 -23.84 12.75
CA GLY A 351 -54.40 -23.85 12.17
C GLY A 351 -54.70 -22.53 11.42
N PHE A 352 -54.44 -22.34 10.11
CA PHE A 352 -54.92 -23.03 8.90
C PHE A 352 -56.40 -22.69 8.56
N SER A 353 -56.79 -22.19 7.38
CA SER A 353 -56.06 -21.61 6.22
C SER A 353 -57.03 -20.95 5.22
N THR A 354 -56.52 -20.01 4.41
CA THR A 354 -56.75 -19.96 2.94
C THR A 354 -55.50 -19.39 2.25
N SER A 355 -55.23 -19.86 1.03
CA SER A 355 -54.13 -19.43 0.12
C SER A 355 -52.71 -19.35 0.70
N ASP A 356 -51.97 -20.46 0.63
CA ASP A 356 -50.94 -20.57 -0.42
C ASP A 356 -50.62 -22.06 -0.73
N SER A 357 -49.98 -22.34 -1.87
CA SER A 357 -49.62 -23.71 -2.29
C SER A 357 -48.17 -24.08 -1.95
N PRO A 358 -47.88 -25.36 -1.61
CA PRO A 358 -46.61 -25.74 -1.02
C PRO A 358 -45.47 -25.87 -2.05
N SER A 359 -44.36 -25.17 -1.81
CA SER A 359 -43.07 -25.54 -2.37
C SER A 359 -42.28 -26.35 -1.34
N THR A 360 -42.12 -27.65 -1.60
CA THR A 360 -41.30 -28.56 -0.80
C THR A 360 -39.82 -28.22 -0.96
N ARG A 361 -39.32 -27.23 -0.22
CA ARG A 361 -37.88 -26.99 -0.12
C ARG A 361 -37.28 -28.02 0.82
N ALA A 362 -36.63 -29.02 0.22
CA ALA A 362 -36.06 -30.18 0.90
C ALA A 362 -35.03 -29.81 1.99
N ASP A 363 -34.76 -30.77 2.87
CA ASP A 363 -33.53 -30.83 3.66
C ASP A 363 -32.31 -30.67 2.75
N SER A 364 -31.78 -29.45 2.68
CA SER A 364 -30.49 -29.21 2.05
C SER A 364 -29.39 -29.68 2.99
N PHE A 365 -29.18 -30.99 3.05
CA PHE A 365 -27.90 -31.61 3.41
C PHE A 365 -26.86 -31.26 2.33
N THR A 366 -26.56 -29.97 2.21
CA THR A 366 -25.53 -29.43 1.32
C THR A 366 -24.17 -29.66 1.93
N THR A 367 -23.60 -30.85 1.68
CA THR A 367 -22.17 -31.11 1.78
C THR A 367 -21.44 -30.31 0.68
N THR A 368 -21.32 -29.00 0.89
CA THR A 368 -20.64 -28.04 0.01
C THR A 368 -19.29 -27.68 0.59
N SER A 369 -18.23 -27.75 -0.23
CA SER A 369 -16.83 -27.72 0.23
C SER A 369 -16.40 -26.44 0.95
N ASP A 370 -17.02 -25.29 0.63
CA ASP A 370 -16.70 -23.99 1.18
C ASP A 370 -17.96 -23.28 1.69
N GLN A 371 -17.90 -22.69 2.89
CA GLN A 371 -18.94 -21.81 3.41
C GLN A 371 -18.37 -20.47 3.90
N THR A 372 -19.09 -19.37 3.63
CA THR A 372 -18.83 -18.05 4.21
C THR A 372 -20.06 -17.60 4.99
N THR A 373 -19.89 -17.32 6.29
CA THR A 373 -21.02 -17.04 7.20
C THR A 373 -20.73 -15.81 8.05
N SER A 374 -21.67 -14.87 8.08
CA SER A 374 -21.58 -13.63 8.86
C SER A 374 -22.82 -13.40 9.73
N GLY A 375 -22.62 -12.95 10.97
CA GLY A 375 -23.69 -12.69 11.93
C GLY A 375 -23.13 -12.32 13.31
N PRO A 376 -23.96 -11.80 14.24
CA PRO A 376 -23.48 -11.44 15.59
C PRO A 376 -22.93 -12.66 16.34
N PHE A 377 -23.58 -13.80 16.21
CA PHE A 377 -23.14 -15.09 16.71
C PHE A 377 -23.07 -16.07 15.54
N THR A 378 -21.94 -16.75 15.33
CA THR A 378 -21.81 -17.79 14.28
C THR A 378 -21.17 -19.06 14.83
N THR A 379 -21.79 -20.20 14.53
CA THR A 379 -21.25 -21.54 14.76
C THR A 379 -21.23 -22.25 13.41
N THR A 380 -20.09 -22.82 13.03
CA THR A 380 -19.93 -23.45 11.72
C THR A 380 -19.08 -24.71 11.82
N ALA A 381 -19.57 -25.79 11.21
CA ALA A 381 -18.85 -27.05 11.05
C ALA A 381 -18.76 -27.40 9.56
N GLY A 382 -17.56 -27.71 9.06
CA GLY A 382 -17.36 -27.91 7.63
C GLY A 382 -15.91 -28.26 7.25
N PHE A 383 -15.70 -28.42 5.94
CA PHE A 383 -14.39 -28.71 5.33
C PHE A 383 -13.56 -27.40 5.33
N SER A 384 -13.90 -26.46 4.44
CA SER A 384 -13.43 -25.08 4.47
C SER A 384 -14.53 -24.13 4.99
N SER A 385 -14.17 -23.20 5.88
CA SER A 385 -15.10 -22.17 6.35
C SER A 385 -14.41 -20.83 6.64
N THR A 386 -15.04 -19.74 6.22
CA THR A 386 -14.68 -18.36 6.60
C THR A 386 -15.83 -17.74 7.41
N THR A 387 -15.59 -17.48 8.69
CA THR A 387 -16.62 -16.99 9.62
C THR A 387 -16.26 -15.64 10.21
N SER A 388 -17.21 -14.71 10.24
CA SER A 388 -17.08 -13.40 10.88
C SER A 388 -18.26 -13.10 11.80
N GLY A 389 -17.97 -12.55 12.99
CA GLY A 389 -18.99 -12.25 13.99
C GLY A 389 -18.43 -11.70 15.29
N LEU A 390 -19.33 -11.31 16.21
CA LEU A 390 -18.96 -10.82 17.54
C LEU A 390 -18.49 -11.98 18.44
N SER A 391 -19.05 -13.17 18.27
CA SER A 391 -18.55 -14.42 18.86
C SER A 391 -18.65 -15.56 17.86
N THR A 392 -17.56 -16.30 17.68
CA THR A 392 -17.43 -17.31 16.62
C THR A 392 -16.87 -18.64 17.14
N THR A 393 -17.45 -19.75 16.72
CA THR A 393 -17.03 -21.12 17.07
C THR A 393 -16.94 -21.99 15.82
N THR A 394 -15.77 -22.58 15.57
CA THR A 394 -15.48 -23.31 14.32
C THR A 394 -14.82 -24.67 14.58
N SER A 395 -15.28 -25.72 13.88
CA SER A 395 -14.71 -27.08 13.94
C SER A 395 -14.69 -27.73 12.54
N GLY A 396 -13.55 -28.28 12.10
CA GLY A 396 -13.40 -28.76 10.70
C GLY A 396 -12.16 -29.59 10.38
N LEU A 397 -12.16 -30.21 9.18
CA LEU A 397 -11.27 -31.32 8.80
C LEU A 397 -11.02 -31.39 7.26
N SER A 398 -9.94 -30.78 6.73
CA SER A 398 -9.54 -30.72 5.27
C SER A 398 -10.32 -29.73 4.36
N ARG A 399 -9.92 -29.27 3.13
CA ARG A 399 -8.64 -29.18 2.34
C ARG A 399 -8.94 -28.69 0.87
N THR A 400 -8.14 -27.98 0.04
CA THR A 400 -7.22 -26.79 0.12
C THR A 400 -6.75 -26.38 -1.33
N THR A 401 -6.90 -25.12 -1.77
CA THR A 401 -6.29 -24.50 -3.01
C THR A 401 -5.97 -23.01 -2.80
N SER A 402 -5.03 -22.33 -3.46
CA SER A 402 -4.15 -22.67 -4.61
C SER A 402 -2.68 -22.36 -4.28
N SER A 403 -1.67 -22.99 -4.89
CA SER A 403 -1.68 -24.05 -5.91
C SER A 403 -1.70 -25.46 -5.30
N VAL A 404 -1.80 -26.49 -6.16
CA VAL A 404 -2.15 -27.86 -5.74
C VAL A 404 -0.97 -28.58 -5.07
N THR A 405 -1.02 -28.70 -3.73
CA THR A 405 -1.13 -30.00 -3.04
C THR A 405 -1.50 -29.83 -1.56
N SER A 406 -2.80 -29.80 -1.29
CA SER A 406 -3.41 -30.72 -0.31
C SER A 406 -2.95 -30.69 1.16
N ASP A 407 -3.18 -29.64 1.96
CA ASP A 407 -3.59 -29.85 3.38
C ASP A 407 -4.39 -28.70 4.07
N SER A 408 -5.57 -29.07 4.56
CA SER A 408 -6.42 -28.56 5.65
C SER A 408 -6.11 -27.24 6.38
N SER A 409 -6.93 -26.18 6.21
CA SER A 409 -6.84 -24.93 6.99
C SER A 409 -8.14 -24.14 7.14
N SER A 410 -8.42 -23.60 8.33
CA SER A 410 -9.54 -22.65 8.59
C SER A 410 -9.07 -21.23 8.95
N THR A 411 -9.81 -20.19 8.53
CA THR A 411 -9.54 -18.78 8.90
C THR A 411 -10.74 -18.15 9.61
N THR A 412 -10.50 -17.56 10.78
CA THR A 412 -11.58 -16.99 11.63
C THR A 412 -11.18 -15.65 12.25
N SER A 413 -12.12 -14.69 12.20
CA SER A 413 -11.96 -13.34 12.76
C SER A 413 -13.22 -12.93 13.54
N GLY A 414 -13.04 -12.31 14.70
CA GLY A 414 -14.12 -11.92 15.61
C GLY A 414 -13.60 -11.34 16.93
N LEU A 415 -14.50 -10.94 17.83
CA LEU A 415 -14.11 -10.36 19.13
C LEU A 415 -13.67 -11.44 20.13
N SER A 416 -14.45 -12.52 20.23
CA SER A 416 -14.12 -13.73 21.01
C SER A 416 -14.18 -14.95 20.10
N ILE A 417 -13.10 -15.73 20.05
CA ILE A 417 -12.93 -16.82 19.07
C ILE A 417 -12.47 -18.12 19.74
N ALA A 418 -13.17 -19.23 19.44
CA ALA A 418 -12.74 -20.59 19.77
C ALA A 418 -12.63 -21.45 18.50
N THR A 419 -11.45 -22.06 18.23
CA THR A 419 -11.27 -22.94 17.06
C THR A 419 -10.57 -24.27 17.39
N SER A 420 -11.17 -25.37 16.92
CA SER A 420 -10.58 -26.72 16.94
C SER A 420 -10.49 -27.28 15.51
N GLY A 421 -9.49 -28.11 15.22
CA GLY A 421 -9.21 -28.58 13.85
C GLY A 421 -7.71 -28.70 13.52
N LEU A 422 -7.40 -29.16 12.29
CA LEU A 422 -6.05 -29.57 11.89
C LEU A 422 -5.06 -28.38 11.79
N SER A 423 -5.40 -27.34 11.02
CA SER A 423 -4.62 -26.11 10.94
C SER A 423 -5.50 -24.87 10.99
N SER A 424 -5.01 -23.79 11.62
CA SER A 424 -5.78 -22.54 11.76
C SER A 424 -4.95 -21.28 11.64
N THR A 425 -5.51 -20.26 11.00
CA THR A 425 -5.14 -18.85 11.20
C THR A 425 -6.26 -18.15 11.94
N THR A 426 -5.97 -17.52 13.08
CA THR A 426 -6.99 -16.89 13.94
C THR A 426 -6.53 -15.51 14.41
N SER A 427 -7.38 -14.51 14.18
CA SER A 427 -7.09 -13.09 14.43
C SER A 427 -8.22 -12.44 15.23
N GLY A 428 -7.99 -12.09 16.49
CA GLY A 428 -8.99 -11.45 17.36
C GLY A 428 -8.43 -11.04 18.73
N PRO A 429 -9.08 -10.15 19.49
CA PRO A 429 -8.55 -9.71 20.77
C PRO A 429 -8.53 -10.84 21.82
N PHE A 430 -9.52 -11.73 21.84
CA PHE A 430 -9.55 -12.91 22.72
C PHE A 430 -9.66 -14.20 21.91
N THR A 431 -8.65 -15.07 22.00
CA THR A 431 -8.58 -16.30 21.18
C THR A 431 -8.19 -17.53 22.01
N THR A 432 -8.85 -18.67 21.74
CA THR A 432 -8.46 -19.99 22.27
C THR A 432 -8.45 -21.01 21.14
N THR A 433 -7.32 -21.70 20.95
CA THR A 433 -7.08 -22.53 19.76
C THR A 433 -6.40 -23.87 20.11
N ALA A 434 -6.86 -24.98 19.54
CA ALA A 434 -6.41 -26.34 19.91
C ALA A 434 -6.28 -27.30 18.70
N GLY A 435 -5.05 -27.65 18.30
CA GLY A 435 -4.78 -28.59 17.22
C GLY A 435 -3.38 -28.48 16.57
N PRO A 436 -3.07 -29.33 15.57
CA PRO A 436 -1.72 -29.55 15.02
C PRO A 436 -0.88 -28.32 14.65
N SER A 437 -1.36 -27.46 13.74
CA SER A 437 -0.55 -26.42 13.10
C SER A 437 -1.22 -25.06 13.16
N ARG A 438 -0.75 -24.14 14.01
CA ARG A 438 -1.50 -22.90 14.31
C ARG A 438 -0.69 -21.61 14.21
N THR A 439 -1.29 -20.63 13.53
CA THR A 439 -0.91 -19.21 13.59
C THR A 439 -2.01 -18.45 14.31
N THR A 440 -1.67 -17.72 15.37
CA THR A 440 -2.67 -16.98 16.16
C THR A 440 -2.14 -15.60 16.54
N SER A 441 -2.94 -14.56 16.27
CA SER A 441 -2.63 -13.18 16.60
C SER A 441 -3.74 -12.53 17.42
N GLY A 442 -3.40 -11.94 18.57
CA GLY A 442 -4.42 -11.38 19.46
C GLY A 442 -3.89 -10.61 20.67
N LEU A 443 -4.80 -9.96 21.40
CA LEU A 443 -4.46 -9.25 22.64
C LEU A 443 -4.22 -10.27 23.76
N SER A 444 -5.05 -11.31 23.85
CA SER A 444 -4.90 -12.47 24.74
C SER A 444 -5.18 -13.77 23.98
N SER A 445 -4.21 -14.68 23.98
CA SER A 445 -4.24 -15.92 23.18
C SER A 445 -3.84 -17.15 23.99
N THR A 446 -4.64 -18.22 23.90
CA THR A 446 -4.32 -19.54 24.49
C THR A 446 -4.25 -20.60 23.39
N THR A 447 -3.09 -21.25 23.21
CA THR A 447 -2.80 -22.04 22.00
C THR A 447 -2.16 -23.41 22.32
N SER A 448 -2.78 -24.51 21.86
CA SER A 448 -2.39 -25.89 22.23
C SER A 448 -2.24 -26.81 21.01
N GLY A 449 -1.25 -27.72 21.03
CA GLY A 449 -0.92 -28.64 19.94
C GLY A 449 0.52 -28.54 19.41
N PRO A 450 0.96 -29.44 18.52
CA PRO A 450 2.38 -29.68 18.21
C PRO A 450 3.19 -28.54 17.57
N SER A 451 2.68 -27.79 16.60
CA SER A 451 3.45 -26.79 15.84
C SER A 451 2.76 -25.43 15.85
N GLN A 452 3.38 -24.40 16.45
CA GLN A 452 2.69 -23.13 16.70
C GLN A 452 3.55 -21.88 16.53
N THR A 453 2.91 -20.86 15.95
CA THR A 453 3.36 -19.46 15.91
C THR A 453 2.31 -18.58 16.56
N THR A 454 2.61 -17.97 17.70
CA THR A 454 1.68 -17.08 18.42
C THR A 454 2.29 -15.68 18.58
N SER A 455 1.56 -14.63 18.20
CA SER A 455 1.97 -13.24 18.38
C SER A 455 0.88 -12.42 19.08
N GLY A 456 1.27 -11.48 19.94
CA GLY A 456 0.28 -10.76 20.74
C GLY A 456 0.81 -10.03 21.96
N HIS A 457 -0.10 -9.68 22.87
CA HIS A 457 0.24 -9.01 24.12
C HIS A 457 0.44 -10.04 25.25
N PHE A 458 -0.54 -10.93 25.45
CA PHE A 458 -0.50 -12.03 26.42
C PHE A 458 -0.71 -13.39 25.72
N SER A 459 0.22 -14.33 25.87
CA SER A 459 0.19 -15.62 25.17
C SER A 459 0.51 -16.82 26.07
N THR A 460 -0.39 -17.79 26.18
CA THR A 460 -0.19 -19.06 26.91
C THR A 460 -0.19 -20.24 25.94
N THR A 461 0.91 -20.98 25.82
CA THR A 461 1.11 -21.92 24.70
C THR A 461 1.70 -23.28 25.14
N SER A 462 1.18 -24.40 24.62
CA SER A 462 1.55 -25.77 25.05
C SER A 462 1.67 -26.83 23.93
N GLY A 463 2.76 -27.62 23.94
CA GLY A 463 3.08 -28.68 22.96
C GLY A 463 4.49 -28.58 22.32
N PRO A 464 4.94 -29.54 21.50
CA PRO A 464 6.36 -29.73 21.14
C PRO A 464 7.17 -28.60 20.48
N SER A 465 6.69 -27.92 19.45
CA SER A 465 7.51 -27.01 18.60
C SER A 465 6.91 -25.60 18.49
N ARG A 466 7.67 -24.56 18.88
CA ARG A 466 7.12 -23.22 19.14
C ARG A 466 7.95 -22.05 18.65
N THR A 467 7.24 -21.05 18.11
CA THR A 467 7.66 -19.65 18.06
C THR A 467 6.60 -18.81 18.79
N THR A 468 7.00 -18.02 19.78
CA THR A 468 6.08 -17.10 20.48
C THR A 468 6.71 -15.71 20.61
N SER A 469 6.05 -14.70 20.07
CA SER A 469 6.51 -13.30 20.06
C SER A 469 5.47 -12.44 20.77
N SER A 470 5.63 -12.18 22.07
CA SER A 470 4.58 -11.50 22.87
C SER A 470 5.13 -10.72 24.04
N LEU A 471 4.46 -9.62 24.43
CA LEU A 471 4.93 -8.78 25.55
C LEU A 471 5.03 -9.58 26.87
N SER A 472 4.09 -10.49 27.11
CA SER A 472 4.14 -11.48 28.20
C SER A 472 3.74 -12.86 27.69
N SER A 473 4.50 -13.90 28.03
CA SER A 473 4.26 -15.26 27.56
C SER A 473 4.52 -16.36 28.60
N THR A 474 3.77 -17.45 28.49
CA THR A 474 3.99 -18.72 29.23
C THR A 474 4.00 -19.88 28.24
N THR A 475 5.10 -20.65 28.16
CA THR A 475 5.34 -21.62 27.09
C THR A 475 5.84 -22.98 27.61
N SER A 476 5.26 -24.09 27.12
CA SER A 476 5.55 -25.45 27.61
C SER A 476 5.72 -26.48 26.47
N GLY A 477 6.74 -27.34 26.60
CA GLY A 477 7.08 -28.39 25.62
C GLY A 477 8.55 -28.40 25.17
N PRO A 478 9.01 -29.44 24.46
CA PRO A 478 10.43 -29.67 24.16
C PRO A 478 11.23 -28.60 23.43
N SER A 479 10.73 -28.00 22.34
CA SER A 479 11.52 -27.13 21.45
C SER A 479 10.87 -25.76 21.29
N GLN A 480 11.51 -24.71 21.82
CA GLN A 480 10.89 -23.37 21.91
C GLN A 480 11.82 -22.23 21.51
N THR A 481 11.29 -21.33 20.67
CA THR A 481 11.79 -19.97 20.46
C THR A 481 10.80 -18.98 21.07
N THR A 482 11.25 -18.12 21.97
CA THR A 482 10.38 -17.14 22.65
C THR A 482 11.03 -15.77 22.71
N SER A 483 10.34 -14.74 22.24
CA SER A 483 10.76 -13.35 22.31
C SER A 483 9.67 -12.45 22.91
N GLY A 484 10.07 -11.48 23.71
CA GLY A 484 9.11 -10.71 24.50
C GLY A 484 9.72 -9.80 25.56
N HIS A 485 8.88 -9.29 26.46
CA HIS A 485 9.33 -8.55 27.65
C HIS A 485 9.46 -9.51 28.84
N PHE A 486 8.44 -10.31 29.10
CA PHE A 486 8.37 -11.29 30.19
C PHE A 486 8.06 -12.70 29.65
N SER A 487 8.88 -13.70 29.99
CA SER A 487 8.73 -15.09 29.49
C SER A 487 8.87 -16.15 30.57
N THR A 488 7.87 -17.00 30.78
CA THR A 488 7.96 -18.19 31.65
C THR A 488 7.97 -19.46 30.79
N THR A 489 9.05 -20.25 30.82
CA THR A 489 9.26 -21.34 29.86
C THR A 489 9.69 -22.67 30.51
N SER A 490 9.11 -23.80 30.08
CA SER A 490 9.39 -25.15 30.62
C SER A 490 9.61 -26.25 29.57
N GLY A 491 10.62 -27.11 29.78
CA GLY A 491 10.97 -28.27 28.94
C GLY A 491 12.44 -28.29 28.46
N PRO A 492 12.88 -29.29 27.66
CA PRO A 492 14.30 -29.50 27.38
C PRO A 492 15.10 -28.40 26.65
N SER A 493 14.62 -27.87 25.50
CA SER A 493 15.46 -27.05 24.58
C SER A 493 14.85 -25.66 24.29
N ARG A 494 15.61 -24.57 24.54
CA ARG A 494 15.17 -23.18 24.29
C ARG A 494 16.18 -22.27 23.58
N THR A 495 15.61 -21.37 22.78
CA THR A 495 16.13 -20.01 22.58
C THR A 495 15.15 -19.02 23.22
N THR A 496 15.61 -18.16 24.13
CA THR A 496 14.77 -17.14 24.80
C THR A 496 15.43 -15.76 24.75
N SER A 497 14.70 -14.78 24.20
CA SER A 497 15.16 -13.41 24.00
C SER A 497 14.15 -12.42 24.61
N SER A 498 14.26 -12.20 25.92
CA SER A 498 13.35 -11.31 26.66
C SER A 498 14.01 -10.68 27.88
N LEU A 499 13.61 -9.43 28.18
CA LEU A 499 14.15 -8.59 29.26
C LEU A 499 14.04 -9.24 30.65
N SER A 500 13.06 -10.11 30.87
CA SER A 500 12.96 -10.93 32.08
C SER A 500 12.42 -12.32 31.74
N SER A 501 13.05 -13.36 32.28
CA SER A 501 12.61 -14.74 32.03
C SER A 501 12.73 -15.64 33.25
N THR A 502 11.90 -16.69 33.28
CA THR A 502 11.97 -17.79 34.23
C THR A 502 11.96 -19.09 33.43
N THR A 503 13.01 -19.89 33.52
CA THR A 503 13.24 -21.07 32.67
C THR A 503 13.41 -22.34 33.49
N SER A 504 13.04 -23.49 32.91
CA SER A 504 13.22 -24.80 33.55
C SER A 504 13.50 -25.89 32.51
N GLY A 505 14.70 -26.46 32.54
CA GLY A 505 15.13 -27.57 31.67
C GLY A 505 16.64 -27.59 31.36
N PRO A 506 17.18 -28.67 30.75
CA PRO A 506 18.61 -28.94 30.71
C PRO A 506 19.40 -28.25 29.58
N SER A 507 18.77 -27.62 28.58
CA SER A 507 19.47 -27.02 27.44
C SER A 507 18.89 -25.66 27.06
N GLN A 508 19.68 -24.59 27.24
CA GLN A 508 19.20 -23.22 27.20
C GLN A 508 20.17 -22.28 26.48
N THR A 509 19.64 -21.48 25.57
CA THR A 509 20.30 -20.28 25.03
C THR A 509 19.44 -19.07 25.37
N THR A 510 19.94 -18.20 26.24
CA THR A 510 19.21 -17.01 26.72
C THR A 510 19.97 -15.74 26.37
N SER A 511 19.31 -14.78 25.70
CA SER A 511 19.87 -13.49 25.34
C SER A 511 19.07 -12.36 25.99
N GLY A 512 19.58 -11.82 27.10
CA GLY A 512 19.06 -10.60 27.72
C GLY A 512 19.71 -9.34 27.14
N HIS A 513 19.07 -8.20 27.39
CA HIS A 513 19.60 -6.84 27.22
C HIS A 513 19.54 -6.12 28.56
#